data_AF-A0AAU4GR25-F1
#
_entry.id   AF-A0AAU4GR25-F1
#
_cell.length_a   1.000
_cell.length_b   1.000
_cell.length_c   1.000
_cell.angle_alpha   90.00
_cell.angle_beta   90.00
_cell.angle_gamma   90.00
#
_symmetry.space_group_name_H-M   'P 1'
#
loop_
_entity.id
_entity.type
_entity.pdbx_description
1 polymer ?
#
loop_
_entity_poly.entity_id
_entity_poly.type
_entity_poly.pdbx_seq_one_letter_code
_entity_poly.pdbx_strand_id
1 'polypeptide(L)'
;MFEKFTERARKVVVAAQEEARLLQHNYIGTEHILLGLLDGQDTIAAKVLRQLGYDIKTARADVAAAVKPGTGELTGHIPFTPHAKRTMDLAVREAHQLNHDYVGTEHILLALVAEGGSVGAKVLAGRINPASKIRAAVLASLEGRPDAPPAGPWPTGTPATEDTVSTASALAGGAPVGSHHLLEAMLRAENSMAAKVLRELGVDPEAVAAKIDELDPESTTDANPEETAARKMELRLVDDEVHLILRDPATVAIARTVTELADGPIKGAGPVAGLFVPLWRSTNQLLQQLQRALEPEPEKGDGPATSTVAKTVRAVLAPRLRRRTS
;
A
#
# COMPACT_ATOMS: atom_id res chain seq x y z
N MET A 1 21.90 4.96 5.95
CA MET A 1 21.12 4.30 4.86
C MET A 1 20.13 3.27 5.41
N PHE A 2 20.54 2.32 6.26
CA PHE A 2 19.67 1.23 6.73
C PHE A 2 18.99 1.45 8.09
N GLU A 3 18.93 2.69 8.59
CA GLU A 3 18.36 2.98 9.92
C GLU A 3 16.89 2.58 10.03
N LYS A 4 16.10 2.82 8.97
CA LYS A 4 14.68 2.44 8.92
C LYS A 4 14.43 0.97 8.53
N PHE A 5 15.46 0.21 8.18
CA PHE A 5 15.28 -1.18 7.74
C PHE A 5 15.06 -2.09 8.95
N THR A 6 14.21 -3.10 8.82
CA THR A 6 14.05 -4.10 9.90
C THR A 6 15.29 -4.99 9.99
N GLU A 7 15.45 -5.70 11.10
CA GLU A 7 16.54 -6.68 11.24
C GLU A 7 16.49 -7.74 10.11
N ARG A 8 15.29 -8.20 9.75
CA ARG A 8 15.09 -9.14 8.63
C ARG A 8 15.50 -8.54 7.29
N ALA A 9 15.16 -7.27 7.05
CA ALA A 9 15.54 -6.57 5.82
C ALA A 9 17.06 -6.33 5.74
N ARG A 10 17.72 -6.06 6.87
CA ARG A 10 19.20 -5.99 6.94
C ARG A 10 19.84 -7.36 6.66
N LYS A 11 19.26 -8.45 7.16
CA LYS A 11 19.74 -9.82 6.87
C LYS A 11 19.67 -10.17 5.38
N VAL A 12 18.67 -9.66 4.64
CA VAL A 12 18.62 -9.80 3.17
C VAL A 12 19.86 -9.21 2.49
N VAL A 13 20.34 -8.05 2.97
CA VAL A 13 21.55 -7.42 2.42
C VAL A 13 22.80 -8.24 2.70
N VAL A 14 22.90 -8.80 3.91
CA VAL A 14 24.01 -9.69 4.30
C VAL A 14 24.01 -10.95 3.44
N ALA A 15 22.85 -11.59 3.28
CA ALA A 15 22.68 -12.76 2.42
C ALA A 15 23.00 -12.44 0.94
N ALA A 16 22.60 -11.27 0.45
CA ALA A 16 22.96 -10.82 -0.89
C ALA A 16 24.48 -10.64 -1.06
N GLN A 17 25.18 -10.17 -0.02
CA GLN A 17 26.63 -10.09 -0.05
C GLN A 17 27.30 -11.47 -0.06
N GLU A 18 26.74 -12.44 0.66
CA GLU A 18 27.21 -13.83 0.65
C GLU A 18 27.00 -14.49 -0.72
N GLU A 19 25.83 -14.30 -1.34
CA GLU A 19 25.54 -14.78 -2.69
C GLU A 19 26.45 -14.15 -3.75
N ALA A 20 26.75 -12.84 -3.63
CA ALA A 20 27.74 -12.19 -4.48
C ALA A 20 29.11 -12.87 -4.38
N ARG A 21 29.52 -13.26 -3.17
CA ARG A 21 30.79 -13.97 -2.94
C ARG A 21 30.77 -15.38 -3.51
N LEU A 22 29.66 -16.10 -3.35
CA LEU A 22 29.50 -17.45 -3.92
C LEU A 22 29.59 -17.43 -5.45
N LEU A 23 29.05 -16.39 -6.10
CA LEU A 23 29.16 -16.17 -7.54
C LEU A 23 30.47 -15.48 -7.97
N GLN A 24 31.37 -15.20 -7.02
CA GLN A 24 32.64 -14.50 -7.24
C GLN A 24 32.48 -13.10 -7.87
N HIS A 25 31.34 -12.45 -7.66
CA HIS A 25 31.08 -11.09 -8.12
C HIS A 25 31.67 -10.06 -7.16
N ASN A 26 32.37 -9.07 -7.70
CA ASN A 26 32.91 -7.93 -6.95
C ASN A 26 31.90 -6.78 -6.77
N TYR A 27 30.60 -7.07 -6.92
CA TYR A 27 29.51 -6.12 -6.72
C TYR A 27 28.27 -6.83 -6.13
N ILE A 28 27.40 -6.07 -5.46
CA ILE A 28 26.07 -6.53 -5.05
C ILE A 28 25.05 -6.03 -6.08
N GLY A 29 24.56 -6.95 -6.91
CA GLY A 29 23.50 -6.73 -7.88
C GLY A 29 22.12 -7.07 -7.34
N THR A 30 21.10 -6.78 -8.15
CA THR A 30 19.68 -7.06 -7.87
C THR A 30 19.36 -8.55 -7.82
N GLU A 31 20.13 -9.35 -8.55
CA GLU A 31 20.07 -10.81 -8.57
C GLU A 31 20.54 -11.39 -7.24
N HIS A 32 21.56 -10.81 -6.61
CA HIS A 32 21.95 -11.21 -5.26
C HIS A 32 20.91 -10.79 -4.22
N ILE A 33 20.28 -9.61 -4.39
CA ILE A 33 19.17 -9.17 -3.53
C ILE A 33 18.00 -10.14 -3.64
N LEU A 34 17.66 -10.59 -4.85
CA LEU A 34 16.62 -11.62 -5.06
C LEU A 34 16.93 -12.91 -4.31
N LEU A 35 18.16 -13.41 -4.41
CA LEU A 35 18.59 -14.59 -3.67
C LEU A 35 18.52 -14.37 -2.15
N GLY A 36 18.99 -13.22 -1.66
CA GLY A 36 18.90 -12.85 -0.25
C GLY A 36 17.46 -12.74 0.27
N LEU A 37 16.51 -12.33 -0.57
CA LEU A 37 15.08 -12.31 -0.21
C LEU A 37 14.52 -13.72 -0.02
N LEU A 38 14.98 -14.69 -0.81
CA LEU A 38 14.51 -16.08 -0.81
C LEU A 38 15.20 -16.98 0.23
N ASP A 39 16.38 -16.58 0.70
CA ASP A 39 17.15 -17.31 1.70
C ASP A 39 16.49 -17.27 3.10
N GLY A 40 15.76 -16.19 3.41
CA GLY A 40 15.00 -16.07 4.66
C GLY A 40 13.87 -17.10 4.75
N GLN A 41 13.91 -18.00 5.75
CA GLN A 41 12.86 -19.03 5.93
C GLN A 41 11.50 -18.44 6.32
N ASP A 42 11.48 -17.28 6.99
CA ASP A 42 10.28 -16.70 7.63
C ASP A 42 10.05 -15.21 7.33
N THR A 43 10.31 -14.79 6.09
CA THR A 43 10.05 -13.40 5.64
C THR A 43 8.82 -13.32 4.74
N ILE A 44 8.16 -12.16 4.69
CA ILE A 44 6.98 -11.96 3.82
C ILE A 44 7.39 -12.17 2.36
N ALA A 45 8.52 -11.60 1.94
CA ALA A 45 9.04 -11.77 0.58
C ALA A 45 9.25 -13.25 0.21
N ALA A 46 9.92 -14.03 1.07
CA ALA A 46 10.16 -15.44 0.81
C ALA A 46 8.87 -16.26 0.78
N LYS A 47 7.93 -15.99 1.71
CA LYS A 47 6.63 -16.66 1.75
C LYS A 47 5.83 -16.40 0.48
N VAL A 48 5.74 -15.15 0.05
CA VAL A 48 5.04 -14.76 -1.19
C VAL A 48 5.66 -15.44 -2.40
N LEU A 49 6.98 -15.38 -2.56
CA LEU A 49 7.65 -16.01 -3.70
C LEU A 49 7.46 -17.52 -3.72
N ARG A 50 7.57 -18.20 -2.57
CA ARG A 50 7.34 -19.66 -2.47
C ARG A 50 5.88 -20.03 -2.73
N GLN A 51 4.91 -19.24 -2.25
CA GLN A 51 3.49 -19.43 -2.55
C GLN A 51 3.21 -19.32 -4.06
N LEU A 52 3.97 -18.47 -4.75
CA LEU A 52 3.93 -18.32 -6.21
C LEU A 52 4.81 -19.35 -6.95
N GLY A 53 5.32 -20.37 -6.25
CA GLY A 53 6.07 -21.48 -6.83
C GLY A 53 7.53 -21.17 -7.13
N TYR A 54 8.11 -20.10 -6.56
CA TYR A 54 9.49 -19.71 -6.79
C TYR A 54 10.33 -19.80 -5.51
N ASP A 55 11.22 -20.78 -5.48
CA ASP A 55 12.08 -21.08 -4.33
C ASP A 55 13.55 -20.68 -4.56
N ILE A 56 14.34 -20.71 -3.48
CA ILE A 56 15.76 -20.35 -3.53
C ILE A 56 16.58 -21.24 -4.47
N LYS A 57 16.24 -22.54 -4.56
CA LYS A 57 16.98 -23.49 -5.39
C LYS A 57 16.82 -23.15 -6.87
N THR A 58 15.58 -22.92 -7.28
CA THR A 58 15.23 -22.51 -8.65
C THR A 58 15.83 -21.14 -8.95
N ALA A 59 15.75 -20.20 -8.01
CA ALA A 59 16.31 -18.87 -8.20
C ALA A 59 17.83 -18.87 -8.39
N ARG A 60 18.59 -19.68 -7.62
CA ARG A 60 20.04 -19.83 -7.82
C ARG A 60 20.37 -20.35 -9.22
N ALA A 61 19.61 -21.33 -9.72
CA ALA A 61 19.79 -21.86 -11.07
C ALA A 61 19.50 -20.81 -12.15
N ASP A 62 18.41 -20.05 -11.99
CA ASP A 62 18.02 -19.01 -12.96
C ASP A 62 19.00 -17.84 -12.97
N VAL A 63 19.48 -17.42 -11.80
CA VAL A 63 20.53 -16.41 -11.69
C VAL A 63 21.80 -16.90 -12.35
N ALA A 64 22.27 -18.11 -12.06
CA ALA A 64 23.47 -18.69 -12.67
C ALA A 64 23.36 -18.83 -14.20
N ALA A 65 22.15 -19.00 -14.75
CA ALA A 65 21.92 -18.97 -16.19
C ALA A 65 21.95 -17.55 -16.79
N ALA A 66 21.59 -16.54 -16.00
CA ALA A 66 21.53 -15.14 -16.44
C ALA A 66 22.85 -14.38 -16.32
N VAL A 67 23.76 -14.81 -15.42
CA VAL A 67 25.04 -14.13 -15.15
C VAL A 67 26.21 -15.11 -15.21
N LYS A 68 27.38 -14.62 -15.63
CA LYS A 68 28.61 -15.42 -15.62
C LYS A 68 29.29 -15.30 -14.25
N PRO A 69 29.84 -16.39 -13.69
CA PRO A 69 30.68 -16.32 -12.50
C PRO A 69 31.83 -15.33 -12.69
N GLY A 70 32.20 -14.62 -11.62
CA GLY A 70 33.42 -13.81 -11.63
C GLY A 70 34.68 -14.67 -11.61
N THR A 71 35.83 -14.05 -11.88
CA THR A 71 37.10 -14.78 -12.11
C THR A 71 38.22 -14.37 -11.14
N GLY A 72 37.92 -13.62 -10.08
CA GLY A 72 38.93 -13.02 -9.20
C GLY A 72 38.75 -13.35 -7.73
N GLU A 73 39.84 -13.31 -6.96
CA GLU A 73 39.80 -13.34 -5.51
C GLU A 73 39.14 -12.06 -4.97
N LEU A 74 38.06 -12.24 -4.21
CA LEU A 74 37.33 -11.12 -3.63
C LEU A 74 37.96 -10.74 -2.29
N THR A 75 38.63 -9.59 -2.24
CA THR A 75 39.14 -8.99 -1.00
C THR A 75 38.47 -7.64 -0.74
N GLY A 76 38.13 -7.37 0.53
CA GLY A 76 37.58 -6.09 0.96
C GLY A 76 36.05 -5.92 0.82
N HIS A 77 35.63 -4.65 0.77
CA HIS A 77 34.23 -4.22 0.73
C HIS A 77 33.63 -4.39 -0.68
N ILE A 78 32.47 -5.03 -0.79
CA ILE A 78 31.75 -5.24 -2.05
C ILE A 78 30.67 -4.16 -2.21
N PRO A 79 30.77 -3.23 -3.17
CA PRO A 79 29.80 -2.16 -3.34
C PRO A 79 28.50 -2.62 -4.02
N PHE A 80 27.42 -1.89 -3.80
CA PHE A 80 26.18 -2.05 -4.57
C PHE A 80 26.31 -1.50 -5.99
N THR A 81 25.67 -2.17 -6.95
CA THR A 81 25.45 -1.61 -8.29
C THR A 81 24.46 -0.43 -8.25
N PRO A 82 24.44 0.44 -9.28
CA PRO A 82 23.44 1.51 -9.38
C PRO A 82 21.99 1.01 -9.31
N HIS A 83 21.68 -0.13 -9.96
CA HIS A 83 20.36 -0.75 -9.91
C HIS A 83 20.01 -1.28 -8.51
N ALA A 84 20.96 -1.93 -7.84
CA ALA A 84 20.76 -2.42 -6.48
C ALA A 84 20.56 -1.28 -5.48
N LYS A 85 21.34 -0.20 -5.58
CA LYS A 85 21.16 1.01 -4.77
C LYS A 85 19.79 1.64 -5.01
N ARG A 86 19.39 1.80 -6.28
CA ARG A 86 18.05 2.30 -6.64
C ARG A 86 16.93 1.40 -6.09
N THR A 87 17.13 0.07 -6.09
CA THR A 87 16.16 -0.87 -5.49
C THR A 87 15.98 -0.60 -3.99
N MET A 88 17.06 -0.35 -3.24
CA MET A 88 16.96 0.00 -1.82
C MET A 88 16.27 1.35 -1.59
N ASP A 89 16.55 2.35 -2.43
CA ASP A 89 15.89 3.66 -2.37
C ASP A 89 14.39 3.55 -2.70
N LEU A 90 14.03 2.72 -3.68
CA LEU A 90 12.63 2.42 -4.02
C LEU A 90 11.93 1.68 -2.89
N ALA A 91 12.61 0.80 -2.15
CA ALA A 91 12.02 0.09 -1.01
C ALA A 91 11.57 1.06 0.10
N VAL A 92 12.32 2.14 0.32
CA VAL A 92 11.90 3.22 1.23
C VAL A 92 10.63 3.90 0.72
N ARG A 93 10.50 4.10 -0.59
CA ARG A 93 9.29 4.69 -1.19
C ARG A 93 8.09 3.76 -1.11
N GLU A 94 8.26 2.46 -1.34
CA GLU A 94 7.20 1.46 -1.19
C GLU A 94 6.71 1.40 0.26
N ALA A 95 7.62 1.43 1.25
CA ALA A 95 7.23 1.50 2.66
C ALA A 95 6.38 2.74 2.96
N HIS A 96 6.82 3.91 2.49
CA HIS A 96 6.05 5.14 2.64
C HIS A 96 4.69 5.11 1.93
N GLN A 97 4.59 4.51 0.75
CA GLN A 97 3.32 4.38 0.02
C GLN A 97 2.33 3.43 0.72
N LEU A 98 2.84 2.47 1.50
CA LEU A 98 2.03 1.57 2.32
C LEU A 98 1.83 2.10 3.75
N ASN A 99 2.20 3.37 4.03
CA ASN A 99 2.14 3.98 5.35
C ASN A 99 2.91 3.21 6.45
N HIS A 100 3.97 2.49 6.06
CA HIS A 100 4.89 1.86 7.00
C HIS A 100 6.06 2.80 7.32
N ASP A 101 6.36 2.96 8.61
CA ASP A 101 7.48 3.73 9.16
C ASP A 101 8.81 2.95 9.18
N TYR A 102 8.76 1.68 8.78
CA TYR A 102 9.90 0.78 8.64
C TYR A 102 10.01 0.20 7.22
N VAL A 103 11.19 -0.29 6.85
CA VAL A 103 11.44 -1.00 5.59
C VAL A 103 11.66 -2.49 5.85
N GLY A 104 10.61 -3.29 5.66
CA GLY A 104 10.66 -4.76 5.65
C GLY A 104 11.05 -5.40 4.30
N THR A 105 11.05 -6.73 4.27
CA THR A 105 11.44 -7.55 3.12
C THR A 105 10.47 -7.44 1.94
N GLU A 106 9.19 -7.24 2.24
CA GLU A 106 8.09 -7.00 1.33
C GLU A 106 8.33 -5.74 0.49
N HIS A 107 8.80 -4.65 1.10
CA HIS A 107 9.11 -3.43 0.37
C HIS A 107 10.32 -3.60 -0.55
N ILE A 108 11.33 -4.37 -0.14
CA ILE A 108 12.48 -4.69 -1.00
C ILE A 108 12.02 -5.52 -2.21
N LEU A 109 11.12 -6.48 -2.00
CA LEU A 109 10.54 -7.27 -3.08
C LEU A 109 9.71 -6.41 -4.05
N LEU A 110 8.83 -5.55 -3.52
CA LEU A 110 8.04 -4.61 -4.33
C LEU A 110 8.94 -3.68 -5.14
N ALA A 111 9.98 -3.14 -4.51
CA ALA A 111 10.95 -2.27 -5.15
C ALA A 111 11.75 -2.96 -6.26
N LEU A 112 12.16 -4.21 -6.05
CA LEU A 112 12.84 -5.01 -7.07
C LEU A 112 11.97 -5.18 -8.32
N VAL A 113 10.68 -5.44 -8.11
CA VAL A 113 9.69 -5.55 -9.19
C VAL A 113 9.46 -4.21 -9.90
N ALA A 114 9.34 -3.12 -9.13
CA ALA A 114 9.11 -1.77 -9.65
C ALA A 114 10.30 -1.22 -10.46
N GLU A 115 11.53 -1.63 -10.10
CA GLU A 115 12.74 -1.25 -10.82
C GLU A 115 12.74 -1.82 -12.25
N GLY A 116 12.34 -3.09 -12.43
CA GLY A 116 11.97 -3.74 -13.70
C GLY A 116 13.10 -3.99 -14.73
N GLY A 117 14.11 -3.12 -14.79
CA GLY A 117 15.17 -3.16 -15.80
C GLY A 117 16.38 -4.02 -15.44
N SER A 118 16.54 -4.35 -14.16
CA SER A 118 17.69 -5.06 -13.62
C SER A 118 17.66 -6.58 -13.84
N VAL A 119 18.79 -7.23 -13.61
CA VAL A 119 18.93 -8.69 -13.77
C VAL A 119 18.00 -9.43 -12.81
N GLY A 120 17.95 -9.04 -11.54
CA GLY A 120 17.09 -9.66 -10.55
C GLY A 120 15.61 -9.51 -10.91
N ALA A 121 15.20 -8.33 -11.38
CA ALA A 121 13.83 -8.09 -11.83
C ALA A 121 13.47 -8.95 -13.06
N LYS A 122 14.38 -9.07 -14.04
CA LYS A 122 14.19 -9.90 -15.25
C LYS A 122 14.10 -11.39 -14.94
N VAL A 123 14.99 -11.89 -14.09
CA VAL A 123 14.99 -13.28 -13.62
C VAL A 123 13.67 -13.60 -12.92
N LEU A 124 13.22 -12.72 -12.01
CA LEU A 124 11.96 -12.86 -11.31
C LEU A 124 10.75 -12.82 -12.28
N ALA A 125 10.72 -11.87 -13.22
CA ALA A 125 9.65 -11.74 -14.21
C ALA A 125 9.59 -12.92 -15.19
N GLY A 126 10.73 -13.58 -15.46
CA GLY A 126 10.78 -14.80 -16.27
C GLY A 126 10.05 -15.99 -15.63
N ARG A 127 9.86 -15.97 -14.30
CA ARG A 127 9.12 -17.00 -13.55
C ARG A 127 7.71 -16.57 -13.18
N ILE A 128 7.53 -15.32 -12.76
CA ILE A 128 6.25 -14.81 -12.25
C ILE A 128 5.79 -13.65 -13.13
N ASN A 129 4.85 -13.94 -14.04
CA ASN A 129 4.27 -12.97 -14.96
C ASN A 129 2.72 -13.04 -14.92
N PRO A 130 1.99 -11.90 -14.93
CA PRO A 130 2.50 -10.53 -14.76
C PRO A 130 3.09 -10.28 -13.37
N ALA A 131 4.08 -9.40 -13.32
CA ALA A 131 4.70 -8.91 -12.09
C ALA A 131 3.69 -8.37 -11.05
N SER A 132 2.53 -7.90 -11.51
CA SER A 132 1.42 -7.48 -10.64
C SER A 132 0.92 -8.59 -9.71
N LYS A 133 1.11 -9.88 -10.05
CA LYS A 133 0.80 -11.01 -9.16
C LYS A 133 1.61 -10.96 -7.86
N ILE A 134 2.87 -10.54 -7.93
CA ILE A 134 3.73 -10.40 -6.75
C ILE A 134 3.19 -9.30 -5.84
N ARG A 135 2.86 -8.14 -6.42
CA ARG A 135 2.28 -7.03 -5.66
C ARG A 135 0.96 -7.44 -4.99
N ALA A 136 0.06 -8.08 -5.73
CA ALA A 136 -1.20 -8.58 -5.17
C ALA A 136 -0.98 -9.57 -4.03
N ALA A 137 -0.05 -10.52 -4.17
CA ALA A 137 0.26 -11.51 -3.13
C ALA A 137 0.94 -10.88 -1.89
N VAL A 138 1.80 -9.88 -2.08
CA VAL A 138 2.37 -9.10 -0.97
C VAL A 138 1.27 -8.36 -0.22
N LEU A 139 0.39 -7.63 -0.92
CA LEU A 139 -0.72 -6.90 -0.28
C LEU A 139 -1.66 -7.85 0.45
N ALA A 140 -2.04 -8.97 -0.16
CA ALA A 140 -2.86 -9.99 0.49
C ALA A 140 -2.18 -10.61 1.73
N SER A 141 -0.84 -10.75 1.71
CA SER A 141 -0.09 -11.23 2.88
C SER A 141 -0.01 -10.20 4.00
N LEU A 142 -0.12 -8.91 3.68
CA LEU A 142 -0.22 -7.82 4.65
C LEU A 142 -1.64 -7.70 5.22
N GLU A 143 -2.67 -7.89 4.40
CA GLU A 143 -4.08 -7.90 4.81
C GLU A 143 -4.45 -9.14 5.63
N GLY A 144 -3.81 -10.29 5.34
CA GLY A 144 -4.07 -11.59 5.94
C GLY A 144 -3.26 -11.92 7.20
N ARG A 145 -2.50 -10.98 7.78
CA ARG A 145 -1.77 -11.22 9.04
C ARG A 145 -1.79 -10.03 10.03
N PRO A 146 -1.99 -10.30 11.33
CA PRO A 146 -1.79 -9.36 12.45
C PRO A 146 -0.32 -8.94 12.70
N ASP A 147 0.59 -9.18 11.74
CA ASP A 147 2.05 -9.17 11.94
C ASP A 147 2.75 -8.02 11.17
N ALA A 148 2.14 -6.83 11.12
CA ALA A 148 2.99 -5.64 11.26
C ALA A 148 3.80 -5.87 12.56
N PRO A 149 5.11 -5.50 12.66
CA PRO A 149 5.61 -5.26 14.01
C PRO A 149 4.57 -4.34 14.64
N PRO A 150 3.98 -4.68 15.80
CA PRO A 150 3.15 -3.70 16.47
C PRO A 150 4.00 -2.43 16.50
N ALA A 151 3.41 -1.26 16.28
CA ALA A 151 3.99 -0.05 16.87
C ALA A 151 4.44 -0.50 18.26
N GLY A 152 5.76 -0.58 18.49
CA GLY A 152 6.36 -1.56 19.42
C GLY A 152 5.52 -1.64 20.68
N PRO A 153 5.17 -2.85 21.19
CA PRO A 153 3.99 -3.07 22.02
C PRO A 153 3.75 -1.86 22.88
N TRP A 154 2.58 -1.22 22.73
CA TRP A 154 2.15 -0.15 23.63
C TRP A 154 2.68 -0.52 25.02
N PRO A 155 3.55 0.31 25.64
CA PRO A 155 4.21 -0.07 26.88
C PRO A 155 3.14 -0.65 27.79
N THR A 156 3.38 -1.86 28.33
CA THR A 156 2.35 -2.71 28.98
C THR A 156 1.35 -1.83 29.71
N GLY A 157 0.17 -1.71 29.10
CA GLY A 157 -0.86 -0.80 29.58
C GLY A 157 -1.33 -1.26 30.95
N THR A 158 -1.77 -0.32 31.78
CA THR A 158 -2.59 -0.71 32.93
C THR A 158 -3.91 -1.32 32.42
N PRO A 159 -4.66 -2.09 33.23
CA PRO A 159 -5.97 -2.60 32.82
C PRO A 159 -6.90 -1.50 32.25
N ALA A 160 -6.86 -0.29 32.83
CA ALA A 160 -7.62 0.85 32.32
C ALA A 160 -7.19 1.30 30.91
N THR A 161 -5.91 1.18 30.57
CA THR A 161 -5.39 1.48 29.24
C THR A 161 -5.86 0.43 28.22
N GLU A 162 -5.82 -0.85 28.60
CA GLU A 162 -6.27 -1.95 27.75
C GLU A 162 -7.77 -1.86 27.45
N ASP A 163 -8.59 -1.59 28.47
CA ASP A 163 -10.04 -1.36 28.32
C ASP A 163 -10.34 -0.16 27.42
N THR A 164 -9.57 0.92 27.54
CA THR A 164 -9.72 2.13 26.72
C THR A 164 -9.43 1.81 25.24
N VAL A 165 -8.33 1.13 24.94
CA VAL A 165 -7.96 0.78 23.55
C VAL A 165 -9.00 -0.18 22.94
N SER A 166 -9.45 -1.17 23.72
CA SER A 166 -10.51 -2.10 23.31
C SER A 166 -11.81 -1.36 22.96
N THR A 167 -12.23 -0.44 23.84
CA THR A 167 -13.44 0.38 23.64
C THR A 167 -13.30 1.31 22.44
N ALA A 168 -12.16 1.97 22.25
CA ALA A 168 -11.91 2.85 21.11
C ALA A 168 -11.96 2.08 19.78
N SER A 169 -11.43 0.86 19.74
CA SER A 169 -11.52 -0.02 18.57
C SER A 169 -12.97 -0.40 18.26
N ALA A 170 -13.77 -0.70 19.29
CA ALA A 170 -15.19 -0.98 19.12
C ALA A 170 -15.96 0.23 18.59
N LEU A 171 -15.65 1.44 19.08
CA LEU A 171 -16.25 2.69 18.61
C LEU A 171 -15.92 2.95 17.12
N ALA A 172 -14.70 2.63 16.68
CA ALA A 172 -14.29 2.81 15.29
C ALA A 172 -14.96 1.84 14.31
N GLY A 173 -15.63 0.78 14.77
CA GLY A 173 -16.46 -0.09 13.93
C GLY A 173 -15.71 -0.77 12.77
N GLY A 174 -14.40 -0.99 12.92
CA GLY A 174 -13.53 -1.57 11.89
C GLY A 174 -12.81 -0.54 11.00
N ALA A 175 -13.08 0.76 11.16
CA ALA A 175 -12.25 1.83 10.61
C ALA A 175 -10.97 2.03 11.46
N PRO A 176 -9.96 2.76 10.94
CA PRO A 176 -8.81 3.17 11.76
C PRO A 176 -9.25 3.97 13.00
N VAL A 177 -8.62 3.68 14.15
CA VAL A 177 -8.91 4.36 15.41
C VAL A 177 -8.36 5.80 15.38
N GLY A 178 -9.23 6.78 15.14
CA GLY A 178 -8.94 8.21 15.31
C GLY A 178 -8.83 8.67 16.78
N SER A 179 -8.30 9.87 16.99
CA SER A 179 -8.10 10.48 18.31
C SER A 179 -9.42 10.70 19.08
N HIS A 180 -10.51 10.99 18.39
CA HIS A 180 -11.84 11.14 18.98
C HIS A 180 -12.38 9.84 19.60
N HIS A 181 -12.13 8.68 18.97
CA HIS A 181 -12.49 7.38 19.56
C HIS A 181 -11.72 7.10 20.86
N LEU A 182 -10.45 7.50 20.92
CA LEU A 182 -9.64 7.36 22.13
C LEU A 182 -10.15 8.28 23.25
N LEU A 183 -10.47 9.53 22.92
CA LEU A 183 -11.01 10.50 23.89
C LEU A 183 -12.35 10.01 24.45
N GLU A 184 -13.26 9.55 23.60
CA GLU A 184 -14.55 9.03 24.03
C GLU A 184 -14.39 7.76 24.89
N ALA A 185 -13.51 6.83 24.50
CA ALA A 185 -13.22 5.64 25.28
C ALA A 185 -12.62 5.98 26.66
N MET A 186 -11.73 6.98 26.74
CA MET A 186 -11.16 7.45 28.01
C MET A 186 -12.24 8.00 28.96
N LEU A 187 -13.23 8.71 28.42
CA LEU A 187 -14.34 9.27 29.20
C LEU A 187 -15.33 8.19 29.66
N ARG A 188 -15.52 7.13 28.88
CA ARG A 188 -16.37 5.97 29.21
C ARG A 188 -15.73 5.05 30.26
N ALA A 189 -14.40 5.05 30.40
CA ALA A 189 -13.68 4.25 31.39
C ALA A 189 -13.79 4.87 32.80
N GLU A 190 -14.96 4.77 33.44
CA GLU A 190 -15.35 5.54 34.64
C GLU A 190 -14.37 5.50 35.82
N ASN A 191 -13.67 4.37 35.98
CA ASN A 191 -12.74 4.15 37.08
C ASN A 191 -11.27 4.46 36.72
N SER A 192 -11.01 4.89 35.49
CA SER A 192 -9.67 5.25 35.04
C SER A 192 -9.20 6.59 35.63
N MET A 193 -7.88 6.76 35.75
CA MET A 193 -7.30 8.05 36.18
C MET A 193 -7.70 9.18 35.21
N ALA A 194 -7.70 8.91 33.90
CA ALA A 194 -8.07 9.88 32.88
C ALA A 194 -9.52 10.36 33.05
N ALA A 195 -10.49 9.46 33.20
CA ALA A 195 -11.89 9.82 33.42
C ALA A 195 -12.09 10.64 34.70
N LYS A 196 -11.40 10.28 35.79
CA LYS A 196 -11.48 11.02 37.06
C LYS A 196 -10.95 12.45 36.92
N VAL A 197 -9.76 12.61 36.33
CA VAL A 197 -9.17 13.93 36.09
C VAL A 197 -10.06 14.77 35.20
N LEU A 198 -10.56 14.22 34.10
CA LEU A 198 -11.43 14.96 33.18
C LEU A 198 -12.74 15.40 33.85
N ARG A 199 -13.37 14.54 34.67
CA ARG A 199 -14.56 14.91 35.44
C ARG A 199 -14.29 15.96 36.51
N GLU A 200 -13.16 15.88 37.21
CA GLU A 200 -12.74 16.91 38.17
C GLU A 200 -12.48 18.27 37.50
N LEU A 201 -12.03 18.26 36.24
CA LEU A 201 -11.92 19.46 35.40
C LEU A 201 -13.27 19.94 34.83
N GLY A 202 -14.38 19.27 35.13
CA GLY A 202 -15.72 19.63 34.69
C GLY A 202 -16.06 19.17 33.26
N VAL A 203 -15.31 18.20 32.70
CA VAL A 203 -15.61 17.61 31.40
C VAL A 203 -16.74 16.60 31.54
N ASP A 204 -17.87 16.87 30.89
CA ASP A 204 -19.01 15.96 30.79
C ASP A 204 -18.85 14.98 29.61
N PRO A 205 -18.76 13.65 29.85
CA PRO A 205 -18.65 12.65 28.81
C PRO A 205 -19.73 12.72 27.73
N GLU A 206 -20.99 12.97 28.10
CA GLU A 206 -22.09 13.00 27.14
C GLU A 206 -22.01 14.23 26.24
N ALA A 207 -21.67 15.39 26.83
CA ALA A 207 -21.44 16.62 26.07
C ALA A 207 -20.27 16.48 25.10
N VAL A 208 -19.18 15.79 25.48
CA VAL A 208 -18.05 15.54 24.59
C VAL A 208 -18.44 14.63 23.42
N ALA A 209 -19.16 13.53 23.68
CA ALA A 209 -19.63 12.62 22.63
C ALA A 209 -20.53 13.37 21.62
N ALA A 210 -21.51 14.13 22.12
CA ALA A 210 -22.34 14.96 21.26
C ALA A 210 -21.52 15.99 20.45
N LYS A 211 -20.46 16.54 21.03
CA LYS A 211 -19.59 17.50 20.34
C LYS A 211 -18.70 16.85 19.28
N ILE A 212 -18.26 15.62 19.50
CA ILE A 212 -17.56 14.81 18.50
C ILE A 212 -18.48 14.54 17.31
N ASP A 213 -19.76 14.21 17.55
CA ASP A 213 -20.73 14.00 16.46
C ASP A 213 -21.04 15.29 15.67
N GLU A 214 -20.96 16.46 16.33
CA GLU A 214 -21.12 17.77 15.68
C GLU A 214 -19.90 18.21 14.87
N LEU A 215 -18.70 17.83 15.31
CA LEU A 215 -17.44 18.24 14.69
C LEU A 215 -17.05 17.26 13.58
N ASP A 216 -16.98 17.74 12.34
CA ASP A 216 -16.56 16.93 11.21
C ASP A 216 -15.10 16.44 11.41
N PRO A 217 -14.86 15.12 11.61
CA PRO A 217 -13.52 14.58 11.78
C PRO A 217 -12.63 14.85 10.56
N GLU A 218 -13.23 15.05 9.37
CA GLU A 218 -12.55 15.36 8.11
C GLU A 218 -11.82 16.72 8.15
N SER A 219 -12.18 17.60 9.09
CA SER A 219 -11.51 18.90 9.30
C SER A 219 -10.24 18.80 10.16
N THR A 220 -9.91 17.60 10.64
CA THR A 220 -8.81 17.37 11.60
C THR A 220 -7.76 16.42 11.01
N THR A 221 -6.68 16.18 11.76
CA THR A 221 -5.66 15.18 11.38
C THR A 221 -6.14 13.73 11.48
N ASP A 222 -7.32 13.48 12.03
CA ASP A 222 -7.95 12.15 12.03
C ASP A 222 -8.52 11.76 10.65
N ALA A 223 -8.60 12.70 9.70
CA ALA A 223 -9.10 12.44 8.36
C ALA A 223 -8.19 11.44 7.61
N ASN A 224 -8.76 10.31 7.15
CA ASN A 224 -8.02 9.37 6.31
C ASN A 224 -7.69 10.03 4.95
N PRO A 225 -6.39 10.20 4.59
CA PRO A 225 -5.99 10.86 3.36
C PRO A 225 -6.50 10.18 2.08
N GLU A 226 -6.61 8.85 2.06
CA GLU A 226 -7.05 8.09 0.89
C GLU A 226 -8.56 8.23 0.66
N GLU A 227 -9.35 8.14 1.73
CA GLU A 227 -10.80 8.37 1.66
C GLU A 227 -11.13 9.83 1.33
N THR A 228 -10.34 10.76 1.87
CA THR A 228 -10.43 12.19 1.56
C THR A 228 -10.10 12.45 0.09
N ALA A 229 -9.05 11.82 -0.44
CA ALA A 229 -8.67 11.92 -1.86
C ALA A 229 -9.74 11.32 -2.78
N ALA A 230 -10.28 10.14 -2.43
CA ALA A 230 -11.35 9.50 -3.18
C ALA A 230 -12.63 10.34 -3.24
N ARG A 231 -12.99 11.02 -2.15
CA ARG A 231 -14.17 11.93 -2.07
C ARG A 231 -13.96 13.25 -2.84
N LYS A 232 -12.72 13.64 -3.09
CA LYS A 232 -12.34 14.85 -3.83
C LYS A 232 -12.15 14.60 -5.33
N MET A 233 -12.38 13.38 -5.82
CA MET A 233 -12.27 13.01 -7.22
C MET A 233 -13.62 12.54 -7.78
N GLU A 234 -14.02 13.07 -8.92
CA GLU A 234 -15.27 12.72 -9.60
C GLU A 234 -14.98 12.42 -11.07
N LEU A 235 -15.67 11.43 -11.64
CA LEU A 235 -15.75 11.23 -13.09
C LEU A 235 -17.10 11.76 -13.56
N ARG A 236 -17.08 12.71 -14.49
CA ARG A 236 -18.29 13.29 -15.10
C ARG A 236 -18.27 13.07 -16.60
N LEU A 237 -19.41 12.72 -17.18
CA LEU A 237 -19.58 12.70 -18.63
C LEU A 237 -20.15 14.06 -19.06
N VAL A 238 -19.47 14.72 -19.99
CA VAL A 238 -19.93 15.97 -20.62
C VAL A 238 -19.91 15.72 -22.12
N ASP A 239 -21.07 15.74 -22.76
CA ASP A 239 -21.25 15.28 -24.15
C ASP A 239 -20.68 13.86 -24.34
N ASP A 240 -19.70 13.72 -25.24
CA ASP A 240 -18.99 12.46 -25.50
C ASP A 240 -17.61 12.38 -24.81
N GLU A 241 -17.35 13.24 -23.82
CA GLU A 241 -16.07 13.31 -23.10
C GLU A 241 -16.19 12.88 -21.63
N VAL A 242 -15.22 12.07 -21.17
CA VAL A 242 -15.07 11.72 -19.76
C VAL A 242 -14.13 12.71 -19.09
N HIS A 243 -14.67 13.51 -18.16
CA HIS A 243 -13.97 14.51 -17.39
C HIS A 243 -13.58 13.95 -16.02
N LEU A 244 -12.29 13.95 -15.71
CA LEU A 244 -11.78 13.70 -14.36
C LEU A 244 -11.73 15.02 -13.60
N ILE A 245 -12.60 15.17 -12.62
CA ILE A 245 -12.71 16.36 -11.78
C ILE A 245 -11.94 16.12 -10.49
N LEU A 246 -10.96 16.97 -10.21
CA LEU A 246 -10.20 16.98 -8.97
C LEU A 246 -10.58 18.23 -8.18
N ARG A 247 -11.08 18.05 -6.96
CA ARG A 247 -11.55 19.13 -6.07
C ARG A 247 -10.57 19.44 -4.93
N ASP A 248 -9.42 18.79 -4.93
CA ASP A 248 -8.37 19.05 -3.94
C ASP A 248 -7.67 20.40 -4.21
N PRO A 249 -7.68 21.37 -3.27
CA PRO A 249 -7.16 22.72 -3.52
C PRO A 249 -5.69 22.76 -3.93
N ALA A 250 -4.84 21.90 -3.35
CA ALA A 250 -3.42 21.85 -3.68
C ALA A 250 -3.20 21.32 -5.11
N THR A 251 -3.93 20.26 -5.47
CA THR A 251 -3.92 19.68 -6.81
C THR A 251 -4.44 20.65 -7.87
N VAL A 252 -5.53 21.38 -7.57
CA VAL A 252 -6.10 22.42 -8.44
C VAL A 252 -5.11 23.56 -8.66
N ALA A 253 -4.39 24.00 -7.62
CA ALA A 253 -3.38 25.04 -7.74
C ALA A 253 -2.24 24.63 -8.68
N ILE A 254 -1.72 23.40 -8.55
CA ILE A 254 -0.68 22.87 -9.44
C ILE A 254 -1.20 22.79 -10.88
N ALA A 255 -2.41 22.24 -11.09
CA ALA A 255 -2.99 22.11 -12.42
C ALA A 255 -3.13 23.47 -13.11
N ARG A 256 -3.59 24.50 -12.38
CA ARG A 256 -3.71 25.87 -12.87
C ARG A 256 -2.37 26.41 -13.37
N THR A 257 -1.32 26.33 -12.55
CA THR A 257 0.03 26.78 -12.91
C THR A 257 0.54 26.12 -14.18
N VAL A 258 0.34 24.79 -14.31
CA VAL A 258 0.80 24.06 -15.50
C VAL A 258 0.01 24.46 -16.74
N THR A 259 -1.32 24.65 -16.65
CA THR A 259 -2.14 25.09 -17.78
C THR A 259 -1.85 26.52 -18.23
N GLU A 260 -1.53 27.42 -17.29
CA GLU A 260 -1.11 28.79 -17.61
C GLU A 260 0.22 28.80 -18.35
N LEU A 261 1.19 27.99 -17.91
CA LEU A 261 2.48 27.83 -18.60
C LEU A 261 2.36 27.18 -19.99
N ALA A 262 1.33 26.37 -20.20
CA ALA A 262 1.07 25.67 -21.46
C ALA A 262 0.21 26.48 -22.45
N ASP A 263 -0.27 27.67 -22.05
CA ASP A 263 -1.19 28.51 -22.83
C ASP A 263 -2.43 27.73 -23.33
N GLY A 264 -3.00 26.89 -22.46
CA GLY A 264 -4.18 26.10 -22.78
C GLY A 264 -4.20 24.69 -22.17
N PRO A 265 -5.13 23.83 -22.63
CA PRO A 265 -5.27 22.47 -22.12
C PRO A 265 -4.04 21.63 -22.49
N ILE A 266 -3.55 20.88 -21.50
CA ILE A 266 -2.42 19.96 -21.69
C ILE A 266 -2.91 18.76 -22.50
N LYS A 267 -2.34 18.57 -23.69
CA LYS A 267 -2.66 17.43 -24.56
C LYS A 267 -1.61 16.33 -24.38
N GLY A 268 -2.04 15.08 -24.45
CA GLY A 268 -1.17 13.90 -24.47
C GLY A 268 -0.39 13.73 -25.78
N ALA A 269 0.20 14.80 -26.31
CA ALA A 269 0.98 14.80 -27.55
C ALA A 269 2.38 15.36 -27.29
N GLY A 270 3.36 14.94 -28.11
CA GLY A 270 4.73 15.42 -27.98
C GLY A 270 5.46 14.90 -26.73
N PRO A 271 6.40 15.68 -26.15
CA PRO A 271 7.30 15.21 -25.08
C PRO A 271 6.60 14.76 -23.80
N VAL A 272 5.37 15.23 -23.56
CA VAL A 272 4.59 14.94 -22.35
C VAL A 272 3.65 13.74 -22.51
N ALA A 273 3.53 13.15 -23.71
CA ALA A 273 2.61 12.03 -23.97
C ALA A 273 2.83 10.84 -23.02
N GLY A 274 4.09 10.58 -22.64
CA GLY A 274 4.45 9.52 -21.69
C GLY A 274 3.83 9.69 -20.30
N LEU A 275 3.53 10.93 -19.88
CA LEU A 275 2.89 11.22 -18.58
C LEU A 275 1.40 10.84 -18.55
N PHE A 276 0.75 10.82 -19.71
CA PHE A 276 -0.68 10.47 -19.83
C PHE A 276 -0.92 8.97 -19.90
N VAL A 277 0.08 8.18 -20.30
CA VAL A 277 -0.07 6.72 -20.43
C VAL A 277 -0.45 6.04 -19.11
N PRO A 278 0.19 6.34 -17.96
CA PRO A 278 -0.22 5.80 -16.67
C PRO A 278 -1.63 6.23 -16.27
N LEU A 279 -1.96 7.52 -16.48
CA LEU A 279 -3.29 8.06 -16.17
C LEU A 279 -4.38 7.33 -16.95
N TRP A 280 -4.22 7.20 -18.27
CA TRP A 280 -5.13 6.45 -19.13
C TRP A 280 -5.32 5.01 -18.66
N ARG A 281 -4.23 4.29 -18.35
CA ARG A 281 -4.33 2.90 -17.86
C ARG A 281 -5.13 2.82 -16.58
N SER A 282 -4.84 3.68 -15.60
CA SER A 282 -5.54 3.68 -14.30
C SER A 282 -7.02 3.99 -14.47
N THR A 283 -7.38 5.03 -15.24
CA THR A 283 -8.78 5.39 -15.49
C THR A 283 -9.52 4.28 -16.23
N ASN A 284 -8.92 3.70 -17.27
CA ASN A 284 -9.54 2.62 -18.03
C ASN A 284 -9.71 1.33 -17.19
N GLN A 285 -8.74 1.00 -16.34
CA GLN A 285 -8.86 -0.14 -15.42
C GLN A 285 -10.00 0.06 -14.41
N LEU A 286 -10.12 1.26 -13.84
CA LEU A 286 -11.22 1.60 -12.94
C LEU A 286 -12.59 1.44 -13.64
N LEU A 287 -12.72 1.98 -14.86
CA LEU A 287 -13.96 1.85 -15.63
C LEU A 287 -14.30 0.39 -15.94
N GLN A 288 -13.30 -0.44 -16.29
CA GLN A 288 -13.50 -1.88 -16.51
C GLN A 288 -13.89 -2.62 -15.22
N GLN A 289 -13.34 -2.24 -14.07
CA GLN A 289 -13.74 -2.81 -12.78
C GLN A 289 -15.19 -2.45 -12.43
N LEU A 290 -15.58 -1.19 -12.63
CA LEU A 290 -16.95 -0.74 -12.44
C LEU A 290 -17.91 -1.45 -13.40
N GLN A 291 -17.52 -1.63 -14.67
CA GLN A 291 -18.30 -2.41 -15.63
C GLN A 291 -18.52 -3.84 -15.13
N ARG A 292 -17.47 -4.55 -14.71
CA ARG A 292 -17.59 -5.92 -14.18
C ARG A 292 -18.48 -6.00 -12.94
N ALA A 293 -18.42 -5.00 -12.06
CA ALA A 293 -19.28 -4.94 -10.88
C ALA A 293 -20.76 -4.66 -11.24
N LEU A 294 -21.02 -4.08 -12.41
CA LEU A 294 -22.36 -3.76 -12.92
C LEU A 294 -22.92 -4.84 -13.86
N GLU A 295 -22.06 -5.72 -14.42
CA GLU A 295 -22.44 -6.84 -15.26
C GLU A 295 -23.00 -8.01 -14.42
N PRO A 296 -24.14 -8.61 -14.81
CA PRO A 296 -24.65 -9.79 -14.14
C PRO A 296 -23.74 -11.00 -14.40
N GLU A 297 -23.50 -11.81 -13.37
CA GLU A 297 -22.86 -13.13 -13.49
C GLU A 297 -23.58 -13.97 -14.56
N PRO A 298 -22.84 -14.70 -15.43
CA PRO A 298 -23.47 -15.56 -16.42
C PRO A 298 -24.23 -16.69 -15.72
N GLU A 299 -25.55 -16.78 -16.00
CA GLU A 299 -26.42 -17.83 -15.50
C GLU A 299 -25.84 -19.21 -15.86
N LYS A 300 -25.42 -19.97 -14.84
CA LYS A 300 -25.29 -21.42 -14.96
C LYS A 300 -26.68 -22.04 -14.82
N GLY A 301 -27.36 -22.21 -15.95
CA GLY A 301 -28.38 -23.26 -16.17
C GLY A 301 -29.76 -23.07 -15.52
N ASP A 302 -30.76 -22.88 -16.39
CA ASP A 302 -32.21 -23.13 -16.29
C ASP A 302 -33.06 -22.45 -15.19
N GLY A 303 -33.77 -21.38 -15.57
CA GLY A 303 -35.05 -20.97 -14.99
C GLY A 303 -35.38 -19.46 -15.15
N PRO A 304 -36.63 -19.06 -15.47
CA PRO A 304 -36.97 -17.66 -15.67
C PRO A 304 -37.18 -16.96 -14.33
N ALA A 305 -36.08 -16.48 -13.73
CA ALA A 305 -36.14 -15.56 -12.62
C ALA A 305 -34.93 -14.61 -12.70
N THR A 306 -35.11 -13.52 -13.45
CA THR A 306 -34.24 -12.34 -13.41
C THR A 306 -33.83 -12.06 -11.97
N SER A 307 -32.56 -12.31 -11.65
CA SER A 307 -32.12 -12.56 -10.28
C SER A 307 -32.43 -11.37 -9.36
N THR A 308 -33.14 -11.66 -8.28
CA THR A 308 -33.44 -10.73 -7.17
C THR A 308 -32.16 -10.07 -6.63
N VAL A 309 -31.01 -10.72 -6.78
CA VAL A 309 -29.69 -10.22 -6.36
C VAL A 309 -29.23 -9.02 -7.20
N ALA A 310 -29.40 -9.05 -8.53
CA ALA A 310 -29.02 -7.92 -9.40
C ALA A 310 -29.89 -6.68 -9.14
N LYS A 311 -31.18 -6.87 -8.82
CA LYS A 311 -32.08 -5.79 -8.37
C LYS A 311 -31.64 -5.23 -7.02
N THR A 312 -31.26 -6.07 -6.06
CA THR A 312 -30.80 -5.66 -4.72
C THR A 312 -29.45 -4.93 -4.78
N VAL A 313 -28.49 -5.42 -5.55
CA VAL A 313 -27.18 -4.77 -5.74
C VAL A 313 -27.33 -3.41 -6.42
N ARG A 314 -28.16 -3.32 -7.47
CA ARG A 314 -28.50 -2.06 -8.14
C ARG A 314 -29.25 -1.08 -7.21
N ALA A 315 -30.13 -1.58 -6.35
CA ALA A 315 -30.85 -0.78 -5.36
C ALA A 315 -29.98 -0.31 -4.18
N VAL A 316 -28.91 -1.03 -3.83
CA VAL A 316 -27.99 -0.68 -2.73
C VAL A 316 -26.84 0.22 -3.21
N LEU A 317 -26.29 -0.01 -4.40
CA LEU A 317 -25.17 0.76 -4.94
C LEU A 317 -25.60 2.08 -5.59
N ALA A 318 -26.71 2.12 -6.33
CA ALA A 318 -27.13 3.34 -7.02
C ALA A 318 -27.44 4.53 -6.09
N PRO A 319 -28.05 4.36 -4.90
CA PRO A 319 -28.22 5.45 -3.95
C PRO A 319 -26.91 5.89 -3.29
N ARG A 320 -25.98 4.95 -3.05
CA ARG A 320 -24.67 5.24 -2.45
C ARG A 320 -23.73 5.99 -3.39
N LEU A 321 -23.88 5.78 -4.71
CA LEU A 321 -23.16 6.54 -5.75
C LEU A 321 -23.81 7.90 -6.08
N ARG A 322 -25.09 8.13 -5.72
CA ARG A 322 -25.82 9.37 -5.99
C ARG A 322 -25.87 10.37 -4.82
N ARG A 323 -25.72 9.91 -3.57
CA ARG A 323 -25.79 10.77 -2.38
C ARG A 323 -24.48 11.54 -2.12
N ARG A 324 -24.23 12.59 -2.90
CA ARG A 324 -23.42 13.77 -2.51
C ARG A 324 -23.58 14.92 -3.54
N THR A 325 -24.77 15.06 -4.10
CA THR A 325 -25.18 16.24 -4.89
C THR A 325 -26.36 16.92 -4.20
N SER A 326 -26.05 17.67 -3.15
CA SER A 326 -26.86 18.76 -2.60
C SER A 326 -25.91 19.69 -1.88
#